data_AF-A0A087TYX0-F1
#
_entry.id   AF-A0A087TYX0-F1
#
_cell.length_a   1.000
_cell.length_b   1.000
_cell.length_c   1.000
_cell.angle_alpha   90.00
_cell.angle_beta   90.00
_cell.angle_gamma   90.00
#
_symmetry.space_group_name_H-M   'P 1'
#
loop_
_entity.id
_entity.type
_entity.pdbx_description
1 polymer ?
#
loop_
_entity_poly.entity_id
_entity_poly.type
_entity_poly.pdbx_seq_one_letter_code
_entity_poly.pdbx_strand_id
1 'polypeptide(L)'
;MYSVEEHVFIVLKYHQLNHSLTATRRSFQMQFQVTKGPGGKTIHELLKKFQQTGKVADVLVENVGLMHSVVIPENAMRLAAVIECHSNKSVRRLPAESRITPSSTYRILRKTLHMFPYKIQCWHAIPVKS
;
A
#
# COMPACT_ATOMS: atom_id res chain seq x y z
N MET A 1 7.86 -2.02 -20.99
CA MET A 1 7.09 -2.82 -20.02
C MET A 1 5.99 -3.51 -20.82
N TYR A 2 5.81 -4.82 -20.67
CA TYR A 2 4.86 -5.56 -21.50
C TYR A 2 3.43 -5.39 -20.99
N SER A 3 2.46 -5.39 -21.89
CA SER A 3 1.04 -5.39 -21.57
C SER A 3 0.61 -6.73 -20.96
N VAL A 4 -0.53 -6.72 -20.25
CA VAL A 4 -1.14 -7.95 -19.74
C VAL A 4 -1.44 -8.92 -20.88
N GLU A 5 -1.91 -8.42 -22.03
CA GLU A 5 -2.16 -9.23 -23.23
C GLU A 5 -0.90 -9.93 -23.74
N GLU A 6 0.22 -9.22 -23.77
CA GLU A 6 1.52 -9.75 -24.19
C GLU A 6 2.02 -10.83 -23.22
N HIS A 7 1.87 -10.61 -21.91
CA HIS A 7 2.21 -11.61 -20.91
C HIS A 7 1.32 -12.87 -21.02
N VAL A 8 0.01 -12.72 -21.22
CA VAL A 8 -0.92 -13.85 -21.41
C VAL A 8 -0.51 -14.65 -22.64
N PHE A 9 -0.19 -13.98 -23.74
CA PHE A 9 0.27 -14.64 -24.96
C PHE A 9 1.54 -15.47 -24.72
N ILE A 10 2.52 -14.93 -23.99
CA ILE A 10 3.77 -15.64 -23.68
C ILE A 10 3.48 -16.92 -22.89
N VAL A 11 2.66 -16.85 -21.84
CA VAL A 11 2.32 -18.02 -21.00
C VAL A 11 1.64 -19.10 -21.84
N LEU A 12 0.64 -18.73 -22.64
CA LEU A 12 -0.09 -19.69 -23.49
C LEU A 12 0.83 -20.35 -24.52
N LYS A 13 1.64 -19.56 -25.25
CA LYS A 13 2.54 -20.10 -26.27
C LYS A 13 3.65 -20.96 -25.68
N TYR A 14 4.15 -20.61 -24.50
CA TYR A 14 5.17 -21.41 -23.81
C TYR A 14 4.69 -22.83 -23.53
N HIS A 15 3.43 -22.98 -23.08
CA HIS A 15 2.84 -24.29 -22.85
C HIS A 15 2.49 -25.03 -24.16
N GLN A 16 2.01 -24.33 -25.19
CA GLN A 16 1.73 -24.93 -26.50
C GLN A 16 2.99 -25.45 -27.21
N LEU A 17 4.14 -24.81 -26.98
CA LEU A 17 5.41 -25.09 -27.66
C LEU A 17 6.36 -25.97 -26.82
N ASN A 18 5.82 -26.81 -25.94
CA ASN A 18 6.56 -27.75 -25.10
C ASN A 18 7.71 -27.08 -24.32
N HIS A 19 7.45 -25.92 -23.71
CA HIS A 19 8.41 -25.21 -22.86
C HIS A 19 9.67 -24.66 -23.57
N SER A 20 9.62 -24.50 -24.90
CA SER A 20 10.72 -23.91 -25.67
C SER A 20 10.74 -22.37 -25.60
N LEU A 21 11.78 -21.81 -24.97
CA LEU A 21 11.96 -20.36 -24.85
C LEU A 21 12.19 -19.66 -26.21
N THR A 22 12.98 -20.28 -27.08
CA THR A 22 13.31 -19.73 -28.40
C THR A 22 12.10 -19.73 -29.32
N ALA A 23 11.30 -20.80 -29.32
CA ALA A 23 10.08 -20.89 -30.11
C ALA A 23 9.03 -19.88 -29.61
N THR A 24 8.87 -19.76 -28.28
CA THR A 24 7.97 -18.77 -27.68
C THR A 24 8.36 -17.35 -28.06
N ARG A 25 9.65 -17.01 -27.96
CA ARG A 25 10.17 -15.68 -28.36
C ARG A 25 9.94 -15.38 -29.84
N ARG A 26 10.18 -16.35 -30.73
CA ARG A 26 9.91 -16.19 -32.17
C ARG A 26 8.43 -16.00 -32.45
N SER A 27 7.56 -16.79 -31.80
CA SER A 27 6.11 -16.64 -31.96
C SER A 27 5.60 -15.27 -31.48
N PHE A 28 6.20 -14.74 -30.41
CA PHE A 28 5.91 -13.39 -29.92
C PHE A 28 6.32 -12.33 -30.93
N GLN A 29 7.54 -12.43 -31.49
CA GLN A 29 8.03 -11.50 -32.51
C GLN A 29 7.13 -11.49 -33.75
N MET A 30 6.65 -12.65 -34.18
CA MET A 30 5.73 -12.76 -35.32
C MET A 30 4.35 -12.17 -35.03
N GLN A 31 3.78 -12.46 -33.85
CA GLN A 31 2.43 -12.00 -33.49
C GLN A 31 2.37 -10.48 -33.31
N PHE A 32 3.34 -9.92 -32.58
CA PHE A 32 3.36 -8.49 -32.24
C PHE A 32 4.21 -7.66 -33.21
N GLN A 33 4.74 -8.28 -34.27
CA GLN A 33 5.58 -7.63 -35.30
C GLN A 33 6.75 -6.82 -34.71
N VAL A 34 7.35 -7.32 -33.64
CA VAL A 34 8.47 -6.65 -32.95
C VAL A 34 9.81 -7.25 -33.38
N THR A 35 10.80 -6.38 -33.60
CA THR A 35 12.18 -6.81 -33.88
C THR A 35 12.80 -7.51 -32.68
N LYS A 36 12.55 -7.04 -31.46
CA LYS A 36 13.07 -7.61 -30.21
C LYS A 36 11.96 -8.21 -29.37
N GLY A 37 11.92 -9.54 -29.26
CA GLY A 37 11.07 -10.25 -28.31
C GLY A 37 11.67 -10.30 -26.89
N PRO A 38 10.88 -10.70 -25.89
CA PRO A 38 11.30 -10.83 -24.50
C PRO A 38 12.51 -11.75 -24.35
N GLY A 39 13.40 -11.38 -23.43
CA GLY A 39 14.57 -12.20 -23.09
C GLY A 39 14.16 -13.48 -22.38
N GLY A 40 14.99 -14.52 -22.46
CA GLY A 40 14.71 -15.80 -21.79
C GLY A 40 14.50 -15.66 -20.27
N LYS A 41 15.29 -14.78 -19.63
CA LYS A 41 15.13 -14.45 -18.21
C LYS A 41 13.77 -13.84 -17.90
N THR A 42 13.32 -12.89 -18.73
CA THR A 42 12.00 -12.24 -18.57
C THR A 42 10.86 -13.22 -18.72
N ILE A 43 10.92 -14.12 -19.71
CA ILE A 43 9.93 -15.17 -19.90
C ILE A 43 9.91 -16.10 -18.67
N HIS A 44 11.08 -16.49 -18.17
CA HIS A 44 11.17 -17.37 -17.00
C HIS A 44 10.64 -16.71 -15.71
N GLU A 45 10.97 -15.43 -15.47
CA GLU A 45 10.45 -14.67 -14.34
C GLU A 45 8.93 -14.50 -14.41
N LEU A 46 8.39 -14.23 -15.60
CA LEU A 46 6.94 -14.15 -15.82
C LEU A 46 6.25 -15.48 -15.49
N LEU A 47 6.79 -16.60 -15.99
CA LEU A 47 6.26 -17.93 -15.72
C LEU A 47 6.35 -18.29 -14.24
N LYS A 48 7.47 -17.96 -13.58
CA LYS A 48 7.63 -18.19 -12.14
C LYS A 48 6.61 -17.40 -11.33
N LYS A 49 6.40 -16.12 -11.64
CA LYS A 49 5.36 -15.29 -11.00
C LYS A 49 3.97 -15.88 -11.21
N PHE A 50 3.68 -16.34 -12.43
CA PHE A 50 2.41 -16.96 -12.78
C PHE A 50 2.19 -18.28 -12.02
N GLN A 51 3.20 -19.15 -11.92
CA GLN A 51 3.11 -20.39 -11.14
C GLN A 51 2.91 -20.13 -9.65
N GLN A 52 3.54 -19.08 -9.11
CA GLN A 52 3.43 -18.74 -7.68
C GLN A 52 2.09 -18.09 -7.32
N THR A 53 1.59 -17.17 -8.15
CA THR A 53 0.44 -16.31 -7.80
C THR A 53 -0.82 -16.65 -8.61
N GLY A 54 -0.71 -17.35 -9.73
CA GLY A 54 -1.79 -17.57 -10.70
C GLY A 54 -2.16 -16.33 -11.52
N LYS A 55 -1.43 -15.23 -11.37
CA LYS A 55 -1.72 -13.94 -12.00
C LYS A 55 -0.67 -13.60 -13.04
N VAL A 56 -1.13 -13.04 -14.16
CA VAL A 56 -0.31 -12.62 -15.29
C VAL A 56 -0.09 -11.10 -15.30
N ALA A 57 -1.06 -10.35 -14.77
CA ALA A 57 -0.92 -8.92 -14.55
C ALA A 57 0.15 -8.68 -13.47
N ASP A 58 1.01 -7.69 -13.71
CA ASP A 58 1.85 -7.18 -12.63
C ASP A 58 0.93 -6.72 -11.51
N VAL A 59 1.26 -7.12 -10.28
CA VAL A 59 0.64 -6.53 -9.11
C VAL A 59 1.07 -5.07 -9.18
N LEU A 60 0.14 -4.20 -9.59
CA LEU A 60 0.18 -2.80 -9.21
C LEU A 60 0.06 -2.84 -7.69
N VAL A 61 1.19 -3.14 -7.03
CA VAL A 61 1.42 -2.64 -5.69
C VAL A 61 1.33 -1.16 -5.96
N GLU A 62 0.14 -0.59 -5.73
CA GLU A 62 0.00 0.84 -5.64
C GLU A 62 1.23 1.30 -4.89
N ASN A 63 1.87 2.38 -5.33
CA ASN A 63 2.95 2.98 -4.57
C ASN A 63 2.33 3.49 -3.25
N VAL A 64 1.97 2.58 -2.35
CA VAL A 64 1.69 2.77 -0.95
C VAL A 64 3.08 3.09 -0.44
N GLY A 65 3.49 4.34 -0.65
CA GLY A 65 4.78 4.84 -0.20
C GLY A 65 5.00 4.38 1.23
N LEU A 66 6.26 4.12 1.58
CA LEU A 66 6.71 3.53 2.85
C LEU A 66 5.64 3.65 3.94
N MET A 67 4.98 2.55 4.32
CA MET A 67 4.00 2.58 5.41
C MET A 67 4.71 3.22 6.60
N HIS A 68 4.29 4.44 6.96
CA HIS A 68 4.96 5.19 8.01
C HIS A 68 4.74 4.42 9.31
N SER A 69 5.79 3.76 9.80
CA SER A 69 5.81 2.93 11.02
C SER A 69 5.22 3.63 12.26
N VAL A 70 5.09 4.96 12.25
CA VAL A 70 4.49 5.70 13.36
C VAL A 70 2.95 5.80 13.27
N VAL A 71 2.34 5.62 12.08
CA VAL A 71 0.88 5.63 11.88
C VAL A 71 0.34 4.19 11.82
N ILE A 72 0.81 3.36 12.76
CA ILE A 72 0.31 2.00 12.97
C ILE A 72 -0.97 2.09 13.84
N PRO A 73 -1.95 1.17 13.67
CA PRO A 73 -3.16 1.12 14.49
C PRO A 73 -2.90 1.19 16.01
N GLU A 74 -1.82 0.58 16.49
CA GLU A 74 -1.41 0.63 17.90
C GLU A 74 -1.17 2.06 18.41
N ASN A 75 -0.47 2.89 17.63
CA ASN A 75 -0.22 4.28 17.99
C ASN A 75 -1.50 5.12 17.94
N ALA A 76 -2.44 4.77 17.04
CA ALA A 76 -3.76 5.39 16.99
C ALA A 76 -4.59 5.03 18.22
N MET A 77 -4.58 3.77 18.65
CA MET A 77 -5.24 3.34 19.89
C MET A 77 -4.67 4.02 21.12
N ARG A 78 -3.33 4.14 21.22
CA ARG A 78 -2.68 4.86 22.33
C ARG A 78 -3.11 6.32 22.38
N LEU A 79 -3.20 6.99 21.23
CA LEU A 79 -3.68 8.37 21.17
C LEU A 79 -5.16 8.50 21.53
N ALA A 80 -6.01 7.58 21.07
CA ALA A 80 -7.43 7.56 21.43
C ALA A 80 -7.61 7.41 22.96
N ALA A 81 -6.89 6.48 23.58
CA ALA A 81 -6.94 6.28 25.03
C ALA A 81 -6.49 7.53 25.82
N VAL A 82 -5.44 8.23 25.37
CA VAL A 82 -4.98 9.47 26.01
C VAL A 82 -6.04 10.58 25.90
N ILE A 83 -6.75 10.66 24.77
CA ILE A 83 -7.80 11.66 24.55
C ILE A 83 -9.02 11.38 25.44
N GLU A 84 -9.40 10.12 25.58
CA GLU A 84 -10.50 9.71 26.47
C GLU A 84 -10.16 9.99 27.94
N CYS A 85 -8.96 9.62 28.39
CA CYS A 85 -8.50 9.88 29.75
C CYS A 85 -8.36 11.38 30.06
N HIS A 86 -8.06 12.20 29.06
CA HIS A 86 -7.74 13.62 29.23
C HIS A 86 -8.51 14.51 28.25
N SER A 87 -9.83 14.43 28.30
CA SER A 87 -10.75 15.17 27.42
C SER A 87 -10.63 16.71 27.52
N ASN A 88 -9.97 17.23 28.57
CA ASN A 88 -9.70 18.64 28.77
C ASN A 88 -8.37 19.14 28.19
N LYS A 89 -7.54 18.25 27.62
CA LYS A 89 -6.20 18.61 27.11
C LYS A 89 -6.25 19.01 25.64
N SER A 90 -5.48 20.04 25.32
CA SER A 90 -5.34 20.49 23.93
C SER A 90 -4.50 19.51 23.12
N VAL A 91 -4.80 19.43 21.82
CA VAL A 91 -4.07 18.60 20.85
C VAL A 91 -2.56 18.88 20.87
N ARG A 92 -2.14 20.11 21.20
CA ARG A 92 -0.73 20.49 21.31
C ARG A 92 0.01 19.78 22.45
N ARG A 93 -0.70 19.34 23.51
CA ARG A 93 -0.10 18.67 24.68
C ARG A 93 -0.06 17.14 24.56
N LEU A 94 -0.90 16.55 23.70
CA LEU A 94 -0.97 15.10 23.49
C LEU A 94 0.38 14.42 23.15
N PRO A 95 1.26 14.99 22.31
CA PRO A 95 2.55 14.37 21.96
C PRO A 95 3.44 14.07 23.16
N ALA A 96 3.41 14.94 24.19
CA ALA A 96 4.21 14.78 25.40
C ALA A 96 3.76 13.56 26.22
N GLU A 97 2.48 13.19 26.13
CA GLU A 97 1.88 12.09 26.90
C GLU A 97 1.88 10.78 26.11
N SER A 98 1.63 10.85 24.81
CA SER A 98 1.53 9.68 23.95
C SER A 98 2.89 9.16 23.45
N ARG A 99 4.00 9.85 23.76
CA ARG A 99 5.37 9.58 23.27
C ARG A 99 5.46 9.46 21.74
N ILE A 100 4.60 10.18 21.03
CA ILE A 100 4.54 10.22 19.57
C ILE A 100 4.93 11.63 19.13
N THR A 101 5.64 11.76 18.00
CA THR A 101 6.04 13.06 17.49
C THR A 101 4.83 13.93 17.12
N PRO A 102 4.88 15.26 17.31
CA PRO A 102 3.74 16.14 17.05
C PRO A 102 3.14 16.02 15.64
N SER A 103 4.00 15.85 14.63
CA SER A 103 3.59 15.67 13.23
C SER A 103 2.82 14.37 13.00
N SER A 104 3.21 13.29 13.69
CA SER A 104 2.54 12.00 13.61
C SER A 104 1.23 12.02 14.39
N THR A 105 1.20 12.61 15.58
CA THR A 105 -0.02 12.83 16.36
C THR A 105 -1.07 13.58 15.54
N TYR A 106 -0.69 14.71 14.93
CA TYR A 106 -1.59 15.50 14.10
C TYR A 106 -2.16 14.70 12.92
N ARG A 107 -1.32 13.90 12.27
CA ARG A 107 -1.70 13.07 11.13
C ARG A 107 -2.60 11.91 11.54
N ILE A 108 -2.30 11.22 12.64
CA ILE A 108 -3.16 10.15 13.21
C ILE A 108 -4.54 10.73 13.53
N LEU A 109 -4.60 11.88 14.18
CA LEU A 109 -5.86 12.55 14.51
C LEU A 109 -6.69 12.84 13.25
N ARG A 110 -6.07 13.39 12.22
CA ARG A 110 -6.77 13.78 10.99
C ARG A 110 -7.12 12.61 10.06
N LYS A 111 -6.21 11.64 9.89
CA LYS A 111 -6.30 10.59 8.86
C LYS A 111 -6.83 9.26 9.37
N THR A 112 -6.60 8.93 10.65
CA THR A 112 -6.97 7.64 11.23
C THR A 112 -8.17 7.78 12.18
N LEU A 113 -8.14 8.76 13.08
CA LEU A 113 -9.23 9.01 14.04
C LEU A 113 -10.31 9.96 13.48
N HIS A 114 -10.12 10.51 12.28
CA HIS A 114 -11.04 11.42 11.61
C HIS A 114 -11.49 12.63 12.45
N MET A 115 -10.63 13.08 13.36
CA MET A 115 -10.85 14.26 14.21
C MET A 115 -10.34 15.53 13.54
N PHE A 116 -10.92 16.67 13.91
CA PHE A 116 -10.42 17.99 13.51
C PHE A 116 -9.48 18.54 14.60
N PRO A 117 -8.16 18.48 14.44
CA PRO A 117 -7.23 18.71 15.55
C PRO A 117 -7.19 20.18 16.04
N TYR A 118 -7.81 21.09 15.29
CA TYR A 118 -7.96 22.49 15.65
C TYR A 118 -9.29 22.80 16.35
N LYS A 119 -10.26 21.88 16.33
CA LYS A 119 -11.52 22.02 17.08
C LYS A 119 -11.30 21.44 18.47
N ILE A 120 -11.11 22.30 19.45
CA ILE A 120 -10.89 21.90 20.84
C ILE A 120 -12.25 21.59 21.47
N GLN A 121 -12.52 20.33 21.81
CA GLN A 121 -13.65 19.95 22.66
C GLN A 121 -13.27 20.15 24.13
N CYS A 122 -13.28 21.39 24.62
CA CYS A 122 -13.10 21.66 26.04
C CYS A 122 -14.43 21.43 26.77
N TRP A 123 -14.61 20.27 27.40
CA TRP A 123 -15.68 20.08 28.38
C TRP A 123 -15.29 20.77 29.68
N HIS A 124 -15.97 21.87 30.03
CA HIS A 124 -15.87 22.47 31.36
C HIS A 124 -17.10 22.07 32.15
N ALA A 125 -16.90 21.56 33.37
CA ALA A 125 -17.98 21.40 34.31
C ALA A 125 -18.50 22.80 34.67
N ILE A 126 -19.78 23.04 34.41
CA ILE A 126 -20.45 24.27 34.84
C ILE A 126 -20.70 24.10 36.35
N PRO A 127 -20.10 24.93 37.22
CA PRO A 127 -20.36 24.83 38.66
C PRO A 127 -21.82 25.18 38.92
N VAL A 128 -22.58 24.23 39.44
CA VAL A 128 -23.94 24.47 39.96
C VAL A 128 -23.76 25.29 41.23
N LYS A 129 -24.26 26.53 41.25
CA LYS A 129 -24.26 27.37 42.46
C LYS A 129 -25.26 26.79 43.46
N SER A 130 -24.77 26.46 44.66
CA SER A 130 -25.57 26.15 45.85
C SER A 130 -26.35 27.37 46.33
#